data_AF-A0AAU5A5P7-F1
#
_entry.id   AF-A0AAU5A5P7-F1
#
_cell.length_a   1.000
_cell.length_b   1.000
_cell.length_c   1.000
_cell.angle_alpha   90.00
_cell.angle_beta   90.00
_cell.angle_gamma   90.00
#
_symmetry.space_group_name_H-M   'P 1'
#
loop_
_entity.id
_entity.type
_entity.pdbx_description
1 polymer ?
#
loop_
_entity_poly.entity_id
_entity_poly.type
_entity_poly.pdbx_seq_one_letter_code
_entity_poly.pdbx_strand_id
1 'polypeptide(L)'
;MARRLAGYAARLDRLEATYDSNRMHFRTAKGRRFSLDVGDVFQIVSDTLGWLHDPDAEQPRGPLLNLLATAEPDNELGLIGQTVVLAAKQTVTGVRP
;
A
#
# COMPACT_ATOMS: atom_id res chain seq x y z
N MET A 1 4.25 -7.95 -40.80
CA MET A 1 4.23 -8.58 -39.45
C MET A 1 4.69 -7.61 -38.35
N ALA A 2 5.74 -6.80 -38.55
CA ALA A 2 6.28 -5.84 -37.57
C ALA A 2 5.30 -4.75 -37.05
N ARG A 3 4.37 -4.27 -37.89
CA ARG A 3 3.39 -3.23 -37.49
C ARG A 3 2.39 -3.67 -36.41
N ARG A 4 2.05 -4.96 -36.35
CA ARG A 4 1.14 -5.50 -35.32
C ARG A 4 1.86 -5.60 -33.97
N LEU A 5 3.12 -6.03 -33.96
CA LEU A 5 3.97 -6.10 -32.77
C LEU A 5 4.18 -4.73 -32.11
N ALA A 6 4.41 -3.67 -32.89
CA ALA A 6 4.56 -2.30 -32.38
C ALA A 6 3.27 -1.76 -31.71
N GLY A 7 2.09 -2.12 -32.25
CA GLY A 7 0.80 -1.73 -31.64
C GLY A 7 0.50 -2.46 -30.34
N TYR A 8 0.95 -3.71 -30.19
CA TYR A 8 0.84 -4.45 -28.94
C TYR A 8 1.81 -3.94 -27.88
N ALA A 9 3.05 -3.58 -28.25
CA ALA A 9 4.03 -3.00 -27.33
C ALA A 9 3.52 -1.68 -26.72
N ALA A 10 3.03 -0.74 -27.54
CA ALA A 10 2.48 0.53 -27.03
C ALA A 10 1.23 0.35 -26.14
N ARG A 11 0.46 -0.73 -26.33
CA ARG A 11 -0.69 -1.07 -25.49
C ARG A 11 -0.25 -1.70 -24.17
N LEU A 12 0.82 -2.49 -24.18
CA LEU A 12 1.48 -3.01 -22.98
C LEU A 12 2.09 -1.88 -22.16
N ASP A 13 2.88 -1.00 -22.78
CA ASP A 13 3.49 0.17 -22.11
C ASP A 13 2.43 1.07 -21.45
N ARG A 14 1.28 1.27 -22.12
CA ARG A 14 0.19 2.08 -21.59
C ARG A 14 -0.55 1.37 -20.45
N LEU A 15 -0.69 0.04 -20.51
CA LEU A 15 -1.23 -0.76 -19.41
C LEU A 15 -0.27 -0.77 -18.22
N GLU A 16 1.02 -0.97 -18.44
CA GLU A 16 2.06 -0.89 -17.41
C GLU A 16 2.10 0.49 -16.77
N ALA A 17 2.03 1.57 -17.55
CA ALA A 17 1.97 2.94 -17.03
C ALA A 17 0.70 3.20 -16.20
N THR A 18 -0.44 2.59 -16.57
CA THR A 18 -1.69 2.69 -15.81
C THR A 18 -1.67 1.84 -14.54
N TYR A 19 -0.99 0.69 -14.58
CA TYR A 19 -0.76 -0.13 -13.40
C TYR A 19 0.20 0.55 -12.43
N ASP A 20 1.31 1.13 -12.89
CA ASP A 20 2.26 1.84 -12.04
C ASP A 20 1.69 3.17 -11.50
N SER A 21 0.82 3.85 -12.23
CA SER A 21 0.22 5.11 -11.76
C SER A 21 -0.66 4.96 -10.52
N ASN A 22 -1.13 3.74 -10.24
CA ASN A 22 -1.99 3.43 -9.09
C ASN A 22 -1.24 2.69 -7.99
N ARG A 23 0.10 2.74 -7.96
CA ARG A 23 0.89 2.10 -6.90
C ARG A 23 1.48 3.11 -5.94
N MET A 24 1.44 2.78 -4.66
CA MET A 24 2.19 3.49 -3.62
C MET A 24 3.45 2.70 -3.31
N HIS A 25 4.59 3.38 -3.27
CA HIS A 25 5.89 2.77 -3.03
C HIS A 25 6.31 2.95 -1.58
N PHE A 26 6.77 1.87 -0.96
CA PHE A 26 7.20 1.83 0.42
C PHE A 26 8.63 1.32 0.54
N ARG A 27 9.27 1.66 1.65
CA ARG A 27 10.62 1.19 1.99
C ARG A 27 10.60 0.60 3.38
N THR A 28 11.27 -0.54 3.55
CA THR A 28 11.49 -1.14 4.87
C THR A 28 12.69 -0.51 5.57
N ALA A 29 12.83 -0.72 6.88
CA ALA A 29 14.01 -0.27 7.64
C ALA A 29 15.34 -0.84 7.10
N LYS A 30 15.31 -2.02 6.47
CA LYS A 30 16.49 -2.63 5.82
C LYS A 30 16.76 -2.11 4.39
N GLY A 31 16.03 -1.08 3.94
CA GLY A 31 16.19 -0.48 2.62
C GLY A 31 15.52 -1.24 1.47
N ARG A 32 14.83 -2.37 1.74
CA ARG A 32 14.06 -3.07 0.69
C ARG A 32 12.88 -2.22 0.26
N ARG A 33 12.65 -2.10 -1.06
CA ARG A 33 11.52 -1.40 -1.65
C ARG A 33 10.43 -2.38 -2.06
N PHE A 34 9.19 -1.97 -1.90
CA PHE A 34 8.03 -2.68 -2.43
C PHE A 34 6.95 -1.67 -2.80
N SER A 35 5.93 -2.09 -3.52
CA SER A 35 4.80 -1.22 -3.84
C SER A 35 3.49 -1.98 -3.72
N LEU A 36 2.43 -1.27 -3.36
CA LEU A 36 1.08 -1.79 -3.22
C LEU A 36 0.13 -0.98 -4.10
N ASP A 37 -0.98 -1.60 -4.50
CA ASP A 37 -2.06 -0.87 -5.15
C ASP A 37 -2.62 0.17 -4.17
N VAL A 38 -2.91 1.37 -4.68
CA VAL A 38 -3.44 2.47 -3.87
C VAL A 38 -4.82 2.13 -3.31
N GLY A 39 -5.64 1.36 -4.02
CA GLY A 39 -6.91 0.85 -3.53
C GLY A 39 -6.74 -0.07 -2.32
N ASP A 40 -5.78 -1.01 -2.38
CA ASP A 40 -5.45 -1.89 -1.24
C ASP A 40 -4.96 -1.07 -0.04
N VAL A 41 -4.13 -0.05 -0.28
CA VAL A 41 -3.63 0.85 0.76
C VAL A 41 -4.78 1.61 1.43
N PHE A 42 -5.71 2.17 0.66
CA PHE A 42 -6.87 2.87 1.22
C PHE A 42 -7.80 1.95 2.00
N GLN A 43 -8.04 0.74 1.50
CA GLN A 43 -8.84 -0.25 2.20
C GLN A 43 -8.22 -0.60 3.55
N ILE A 44 -6.90 -0.89 3.55
CA ILE A 44 -6.17 -1.18 4.79
C ILE A 44 -6.29 -0.01 5.76
N VAL A 45 -6.05 1.23 5.34
CA VAL A 45 -6.20 2.40 6.21
C VAL A 45 -7.60 2.49 6.79
N SER A 46 -8.64 2.34 5.97
CA SER A 46 -10.02 2.41 6.40
C SER A 46 -10.34 1.38 7.47
N ASP A 47 -9.96 0.12 7.24
CA ASP A 47 -10.20 -0.98 8.19
C ASP A 47 -9.41 -0.77 9.48
N THR A 48 -8.16 -0.31 9.35
CA THR A 48 -7.24 -0.09 10.46
C THR A 48 -7.71 1.05 11.35
N LEU A 49 -8.11 2.18 10.75
CA LEU A 49 -8.68 3.32 11.49
C LEU A 49 -10.05 2.97 12.09
N GLY A 50 -10.89 2.23 11.35
CA GLY A 50 -12.15 1.72 11.87
C GLY A 50 -11.94 0.92 13.16
N TRP A 51 -11.01 -0.04 13.14
CA TRP A 51 -10.67 -0.81 14.34
C TRP A 51 -10.04 0.00 15.48
N LEU A 52 -9.23 1.02 15.16
CA LEU A 52 -8.60 1.88 16.17
C LEU A 52 -9.61 2.79 16.89
N HIS A 53 -10.71 3.16 16.23
CA HIS A 53 -11.69 4.12 16.75
C HIS A 53 -13.03 3.50 17.15
N ASP A 54 -13.32 2.27 16.71
CA ASP A 54 -14.51 1.52 17.10
C ASP A 54 -14.14 0.36 18.05
N PRO A 55 -14.58 0.38 19.32
CA PRO A 55 -14.27 -0.67 20.28
C PRO A 55 -14.83 -2.04 19.88
N ASP A 56 -15.93 -2.07 19.13
CA ASP A 56 -16.65 -3.29 18.75
C ASP A 56 -16.19 -3.85 17.40
N ALA A 57 -15.38 -3.10 16.65
CA ALA A 57 -14.84 -3.54 15.37
C ALA A 57 -13.83 -4.69 15.53
N GLU A 58 -13.84 -5.61 14.55
CA GLU A 58 -12.85 -6.69 14.46
C GLU A 58 -11.47 -6.16 14.02
N GLN A 59 -10.40 -6.70 14.60
CA GLN A 59 -9.04 -6.32 14.24
C GLN A 59 -8.72 -6.78 12.82
N PRO A 60 -8.33 -5.88 11.90
CA PRO A 60 -7.98 -6.27 10.56
C PRO A 60 -6.71 -7.12 10.59
N ARG A 61 -6.69 -8.15 9.74
CA ARG A 61 -5.59 -9.11 9.62
C ARG A 61 -5.34 -9.38 8.15
N GLY A 62 -4.08 -9.60 7.79
CA GLY A 62 -3.75 -10.01 6.43
C GLY A 62 -2.29 -9.85 6.07
N PRO A 63 -1.85 -10.48 4.97
CA PRO A 63 -0.46 -10.42 4.52
C PRO A 63 -0.04 -9.00 4.11
N LEU A 64 -0.95 -8.22 3.51
CA LEU A 64 -0.65 -6.84 3.07
C LEU A 64 -0.50 -5.87 4.24
N LEU A 65 -1.35 -6.00 5.27
CA LEU A 65 -1.22 -5.26 6.52
C LEU A 65 0.13 -5.55 7.20
N ASN A 66 0.49 -6.84 7.31
CA ASN A 66 1.78 -7.25 7.88
C ASN A 66 2.97 -6.73 7.07
N LEU A 67 2.85 -6.71 5.74
CA LEU A 67 3.87 -6.13 4.87
C LEU A 67 4.00 -4.62 5.07
N LEU A 68 2.90 -3.88 5.13
CA LEU A 68 2.88 -2.45 5.42
C LEU A 68 3.48 -2.11 6.80
N ALA A 69 3.22 -2.94 7.81
CA ALA A 69 3.82 -2.76 9.14
C ALA A 69 5.35 -2.87 9.13
N THR A 70 5.95 -3.46 8.09
CA THR A 70 7.42 -3.53 7.93
C THR A 70 8.02 -2.28 7.26
N ALA A 71 7.17 -1.39 6.73
CA ALA A 71 7.61 -0.14 6.11
C ALA A 71 8.07 0.88 7.15
N GLU A 72 8.92 1.81 6.73
CA GLU A 72 9.30 2.98 7.47
C GLU A 72 8.53 4.20 6.94
N PRO A 73 7.93 5.02 7.81
CA PRO A 73 7.39 6.30 7.39
C PRO A 73 8.56 7.20 6.97
N ASP A 74 8.50 7.72 5.77
CA ASP A 74 9.46 8.69 5.25
C ASP A 74 8.73 9.94 4.71
N ASN A 75 9.49 10.99 4.44
CA ASN A 75 8.93 12.25 3.92
C ASN A 75 8.50 12.14 2.45
N GLU A 76 8.92 11.09 1.73
CA GLU A 76 8.60 10.88 0.31
C GLU A 76 7.19 10.28 0.15
N LEU A 77 6.70 9.55 1.16
CA LEU A 77 5.38 8.91 1.19
C LEU A 77 4.18 9.88 1.25
N GLY A 78 4.42 11.14 1.60
CA GLY A 78 3.35 12.09 1.92
C GLY A 78 2.53 11.69 3.16
N LEU A 79 1.55 12.52 3.54
CA LEU A 79 0.78 12.33 4.78
C LEU A 79 0.02 10.99 4.79
N ILE A 80 -0.66 10.64 3.70
CA ILE A 80 -1.44 9.40 3.60
C ILE A 80 -0.52 8.19 3.81
N GLY A 81 0.60 8.12 3.09
CA GLY A 81 1.52 6.99 3.20
C GLY A 81 2.11 6.85 4.60
N GLN A 82 2.43 7.95 5.28
CA GLN A 82 2.88 7.91 6.68
C GLN A 82 1.79 7.41 7.62
N THR A 83 0.56 7.89 7.50
CA THR A 83 -0.58 7.45 8.32
C THR A 83 -0.83 5.95 8.15
N VAL A 84 -0.78 5.45 6.92
CA VAL A 84 -0.94 4.01 6.63
C VAL A 84 0.09 3.19 7.41
N VAL A 85 1.36 3.56 7.31
CA VAL A 85 2.45 2.80 7.94
C VAL A 85 2.31 2.79 9.46
N LEU A 86 2.00 3.94 10.07
CA LEU A 86 1.82 4.04 11.51
C LEU A 86 0.61 3.24 11.99
N ALA A 87 -0.53 3.38 11.32
CA ALA A 87 -1.76 2.65 11.66
C ALA A 87 -1.54 1.13 11.51
N ALA A 88 -0.86 0.70 10.45
CA ALA A 88 -0.52 -0.71 10.21
C ALA A 88 0.38 -1.26 11.32
N LYS A 89 1.44 -0.54 11.71
CA LYS A 89 2.33 -0.92 12.82
C LYS A 89 1.54 -1.07 14.12
N GLN A 90 0.71 -0.08 14.46
CA GLN A 90 -0.07 -0.09 15.70
C GLN A 90 -1.10 -1.23 15.75
N THR A 91 -1.67 -1.57 14.60
CA THR A 91 -2.65 -2.66 14.51
C THR A 91 -1.99 -4.01 14.62
N VAL A 92 -0.82 -4.21 14.02
CA VAL A 92 -0.07 -5.46 14.17
C VAL A 92 0.42 -5.66 15.61
N THR A 93 0.76 -4.58 16.34
CA THR A 93 1.09 -4.69 17.77
C THR A 93 -0.12 -4.92 18.66
N GLY A 94 -1.34 -4.74 18.13
CA GLY A 94 -2.60 -4.95 18.86
C GLY A 94 -2.88 -3.88 19.92
N VAL A 95 -2.26 -2.70 19.81
CA VAL A 95 -2.40 -1.62 20.80
C VAL A 95 -3.42 -0.60 20.30
N ARG A 96 -4.59 -0.53 20.94
CA ARG A 96 -5.50 0.62 20.76
C ARG A 96 -5.04 1.80 21.63
N PRO A 97 -5.24 3.05 21.17
CA PRO A 97 -4.98 4.24 22.00
C PRO A 97 -5.92 4.32 23.20
#